data_AF-A0A379QL01-F1
#
_entry.id   AF-A0A379QL01-F1
#
_cell.length_a   1.000
_cell.length_b   1.000
_cell.length_c   1.000
_cell.angle_alpha   90.00
_cell.angle_beta   90.00
_cell.angle_gamma   90.00
#
_symmetry.space_group_name_H-M   'P 1'
#
loop_
_entity.id
_entity.type
_entity.pdbx_description
1 polymer ?
#
loop_
_entity_poly.entity_id
_entity_poly.type
_entity_poly.pdbx_seq_one_letter_code
_entity_poly.pdbx_strand_id
1 'polypeptide(L)'
;MKNFYSNWDRKFIDKIEELQKLDGKSLRLPLYVECRAQVYADVTEWLTAELESRGLFNPGLDVPATANACICGDPAAPYCGYRDLAAEGCRGMKLAPEIFLIPWIHFVVRVAAGRADAADPYFDHLLRPAVWAYRLQELPRATGRRGGHPTNRHKGETMELAKKLRAENPGIVKTRLVQLIVSEMRAKYSDLPHNSTVRRWLTDIYNMN
;
A
#
# COMPACT_ATOMS: atom_id res chain seq x y z
N MET A 1 4.32 -23.44 -20.39
CA MET A 1 5.12 -22.36 -19.78
C MET A 1 5.67 -22.87 -18.46
N LYS A 2 6.97 -22.68 -18.16
CA LYS A 2 7.57 -23.17 -16.90
C LYS A 2 6.96 -22.40 -15.72
N ASN A 3 6.45 -23.10 -14.70
CA ASN A 3 5.97 -22.47 -13.48
C ASN A 3 7.16 -22.26 -12.53
N PHE A 4 7.66 -21.03 -12.44
CA PHE A 4 8.83 -20.66 -11.64
C PHE A 4 8.61 -20.80 -10.12
N TYR A 5 7.35 -20.89 -9.67
CA TYR A 5 6.97 -20.97 -8.26
C TYR A 5 6.30 -22.30 -7.89
N SER A 6 6.43 -23.34 -8.71
CA SER A 6 5.72 -24.62 -8.52
C SER A 6 5.97 -25.28 -7.16
N ASN A 7 7.12 -25.00 -6.54
CA ASN A 7 7.55 -25.60 -5.27
C ASN A 7 7.27 -24.69 -4.06
N TRP A 8 6.62 -23.54 -4.27
CA TRP A 8 6.31 -22.58 -3.22
C TRP A 8 4.92 -22.86 -2.63
N ASP A 9 4.68 -22.38 -1.41
CA ASP A 9 3.38 -22.53 -0.75
C ASP A 9 2.23 -21.95 -1.59
N ARG A 10 1.11 -22.68 -1.71
CA ARG A 10 0.00 -22.27 -2.57
C ARG A 10 -0.59 -20.92 -2.15
N LYS A 11 -0.69 -20.63 -0.85
CA LYS A 11 -1.22 -19.34 -0.37
C LYS A 11 -0.30 -18.20 -0.79
N PHE A 12 1.01 -18.44 -0.85
CA PHE A 12 1.95 -17.46 -1.36
C PHE A 12 1.77 -17.21 -2.86
N ILE A 13 1.61 -18.27 -3.65
CA ILE A 13 1.32 -18.16 -5.10
C ILE A 13 0.03 -17.36 -5.33
N ASP A 14 -1.04 -17.67 -4.57
CA ASP A 14 -2.30 -16.93 -4.66
C ASP A 14 -2.12 -15.43 -4.38
N LYS A 15 -1.19 -15.06 -3.47
CA LYS A 15 -0.86 -13.66 -3.22
C LYS A 15 -0.07 -13.00 -4.35
N ILE A 16 0.86 -13.71 -5.00
CA ILE A 16 1.51 -13.17 -6.20
C ILE A 16 0.47 -12.91 -7.31
N GLU A 17 -0.42 -13.86 -7.55
CA GLU A 17 -1.49 -13.72 -8.56
C GLU A 17 -2.44 -12.55 -8.23
N GLU A 18 -2.76 -12.35 -6.94
CA GLU A 18 -3.54 -11.20 -6.48
C GLU A 18 -2.79 -9.88 -6.74
N LEU A 19 -1.51 -9.81 -6.38
CA LEU A 19 -0.67 -8.62 -6.60
C LEU A 19 -0.57 -8.27 -8.08
N GLN A 20 -0.38 -9.26 -8.96
CA GLN A 20 -0.36 -9.05 -10.41
C GLN A 20 -1.66 -8.43 -10.92
N LYS A 21 -2.82 -8.93 -10.46
CA LYS A 21 -4.13 -8.36 -10.82
C LYS A 21 -4.28 -6.93 -10.32
N LEU A 22 -3.80 -6.64 -9.11
CA LEU A 22 -3.84 -5.30 -8.53
C LEU A 22 -2.92 -4.33 -9.29
N ASP A 23 -1.73 -4.77 -9.71
CA ASP A 23 -0.82 -3.99 -10.56
C ASP A 23 -1.48 -3.60 -11.88
N GLY A 24 -2.12 -4.55 -12.57
CA GLY A 24 -2.84 -4.25 -13.80
C GLY A 24 -3.99 -3.25 -13.61
N LYS A 25 -4.68 -3.29 -12.46
CA LYS A 25 -5.76 -2.34 -12.13
C LYS A 25 -5.24 -0.95 -11.80
N SER A 26 -4.11 -0.85 -11.08
CA SER A 26 -3.55 0.43 -10.64
C SER A 26 -3.27 1.36 -11.81
N LEU A 27 -2.84 0.83 -12.96
CA LEU A 27 -2.61 1.61 -14.20
C LEU A 27 -3.84 2.40 -14.68
N ARG A 28 -5.04 2.08 -14.19
CA ARG A 28 -6.31 2.71 -14.61
C ARG A 28 -7.01 3.47 -13.47
N LEU A 29 -6.44 3.49 -12.27
CA LEU A 29 -7.04 4.21 -11.14
C LEU A 29 -6.78 5.71 -11.31
N PRO A 30 -7.81 6.57 -11.30
CA PRO A 30 -7.66 8.02 -11.52
C PRO A 30 -6.60 8.64 -10.61
N LEU A 31 -6.64 8.35 -9.32
CA LEU A 31 -5.64 8.84 -8.36
C LEU A 31 -4.21 8.40 -8.72
N TYR A 32 -4.02 7.16 -9.20
CA TYR A 32 -2.70 6.72 -9.64
C TYR A 32 -2.24 7.45 -10.89
N VAL A 33 -3.13 7.63 -11.87
CA VAL A 33 -2.83 8.32 -13.13
C VAL A 33 -2.51 9.81 -12.88
N GLU A 34 -3.33 10.48 -12.07
CA GLU A 34 -3.15 11.88 -11.70
C GLU A 34 -1.86 12.09 -10.90
N CYS A 35 -1.63 11.29 -9.85
CA CYS A 35 -0.40 11.38 -9.08
C CYS A 35 0.83 10.97 -9.91
N ARG A 36 0.72 9.98 -10.81
CA ARG A 36 1.81 9.63 -11.73
C ARG A 36 2.17 10.81 -12.62
N ALA A 37 1.20 11.45 -13.25
CA ALA A 37 1.44 12.58 -14.14
C ALA A 37 2.09 13.75 -13.39
N GLN A 38 1.60 14.06 -12.18
CA GLN A 38 2.19 15.10 -11.34
C GLN A 38 3.64 14.78 -10.97
N VAL A 39 3.90 13.59 -10.39
CA VAL A 39 5.26 13.23 -9.96
C VAL A 39 6.20 13.12 -11.17
N TYR A 40 5.70 12.67 -12.32
CA TYR A 40 6.49 12.63 -13.55
C TYR A 40 6.93 14.04 -13.96
N ALA A 41 5.99 14.99 -14.01
CA ALA A 41 6.29 16.38 -14.33
C ALA A 41 7.33 16.95 -13.35
N ASP A 42 7.10 16.84 -12.04
CA ASP A 42 8.01 17.36 -11.01
C ASP A 42 9.43 16.77 -11.14
N VAL A 43 9.52 15.45 -11.35
CA VAL A 43 10.81 14.75 -11.49
C VAL A 43 11.52 15.16 -12.78
N THR A 44 10.80 15.26 -13.90
CA THR A 44 11.40 15.67 -15.18
C THR A 44 11.81 17.13 -15.20
N GLU A 45 11.09 18.02 -14.52
CA GLU A 45 11.44 19.42 -14.36
C GLU A 45 12.76 19.55 -13.58
N TRP A 46 12.82 18.92 -12.39
CA TRP A 46 14.04 18.87 -11.59
C TRP A 46 15.21 18.28 -12.37
N LEU A 47 15.00 17.12 -13.00
CA LEU A 47 16.07 16.42 -13.71
C LEU A 47 16.58 17.22 -14.92
N THR A 48 15.69 17.86 -15.67
CA THR A 48 16.09 18.71 -16.80
C THR A 48 16.95 19.87 -16.32
N ALA A 49 16.55 20.57 -15.25
CA ALA A 49 17.32 21.67 -14.68
C ALA A 49 18.72 21.22 -14.20
N GLU A 50 18.79 20.06 -13.55
CA GLU A 50 20.07 19.48 -13.13
C GLU A 50 20.97 19.09 -14.31
N LEU A 51 20.40 18.46 -15.35
CA LEU A 51 21.14 18.08 -16.55
C LEU A 51 21.69 19.31 -17.28
N GLU A 52 20.91 20.38 -17.39
CA GLU A 52 21.35 21.65 -17.99
C GLU A 52 22.47 22.31 -17.16
N SER A 53 22.28 22.44 -15.85
CA SER A 53 23.27 23.08 -14.97
C SER A 53 24.62 22.36 -14.94
N ARG A 54 24.62 21.03 -15.12
CA ARG A 54 25.81 20.18 -15.13
C ARG A 54 26.38 19.96 -16.53
N GLY A 55 25.75 20.53 -17.58
CA GLY A 55 26.19 20.34 -18.98
C GLY A 55 26.08 18.88 -19.46
N LEU A 56 25.12 18.13 -18.94
CA LEU A 56 24.93 16.70 -19.20
C LEU A 56 23.82 16.43 -20.25
N PHE A 57 23.19 17.46 -20.79
CA PHE A 57 22.23 17.30 -21.87
C PHE A 57 22.95 17.02 -23.19
N ASN A 58 22.68 15.88 -23.81
CA ASN A 58 23.31 15.47 -25.07
C ASN A 58 22.38 14.57 -25.91
N PRO A 59 21.66 15.13 -26.90
CA PRO A 59 20.79 14.36 -27.80
C PRO A 59 21.50 13.26 -28.61
N GLY A 60 22.82 13.36 -28.78
CA GLY A 60 23.65 12.39 -29.49
C GLY A 60 24.11 11.20 -28.64
N LEU A 61 23.64 11.07 -27.40
CA LEU A 61 24.00 9.95 -26.52
C LEU A 61 23.61 8.60 -27.12
N ASP A 62 24.57 7.68 -27.14
CA ASP A 62 24.29 6.25 -27.24
C ASP A 62 23.68 5.80 -25.89
N VAL A 63 22.35 5.82 -25.81
CA VAL A 63 21.60 5.52 -24.58
C VAL A 63 21.94 4.13 -24.02
N PRO A 64 21.90 3.03 -24.80
CA PRO A 64 22.31 1.71 -24.31
C PRO A 64 23.74 1.67 -23.77
N ALA A 65 24.71 2.17 -24.53
CA ALA A 65 26.12 2.12 -24.12
C ALA A 65 26.37 2.98 -22.88
N THR A 66 25.81 4.19 -22.85
CA THR A 66 25.95 5.13 -21.73
C THR A 66 25.33 4.58 -20.47
N ALA A 67 24.10 4.05 -20.53
CA ALA A 67 23.45 3.47 -19.37
C ALA A 67 24.23 2.25 -18.84
N ASN A 68 24.71 1.38 -19.73
CA ASN A 68 25.51 0.23 -19.33
C ASN A 68 26.82 0.66 -18.64
N ALA A 69 27.49 1.67 -19.18
CA ALA A 69 28.72 2.20 -18.59
C ALA A 69 28.47 2.85 -17.21
N CYS A 70 27.37 3.60 -17.08
CA CYS A 70 26.91 4.14 -15.79
C CYS A 70 26.67 3.01 -14.77
N ILE A 71 26.06 1.90 -15.17
CA ILE A 71 25.74 0.76 -14.29
C ILE A 71 27.01 0.04 -13.82
N CYS A 72 27.90 -0.29 -14.76
CA CYS A 72 29.15 -0.98 -14.49
C CYS A 72 30.15 -0.13 -13.70
N GLY A 73 29.98 1.20 -13.69
CA GLY A 73 30.89 2.12 -12.99
C GLY A 73 32.28 2.06 -13.61
N ASP A 74 32.36 2.10 -14.94
CA ASP A 74 33.65 2.03 -15.64
C ASP A 74 34.53 3.25 -15.20
N PRO A 75 35.82 3.07 -14.85
CA PRO A 75 36.64 4.19 -14.40
C PRO A 75 37.02 5.15 -15.54
N ALA A 76 36.88 4.72 -16.80
CA ALA A 76 37.51 5.38 -17.94
C ALA A 76 36.60 6.37 -18.68
N ALA A 77 35.30 6.47 -18.36
CA ALA A 77 34.39 7.33 -19.10
C ALA A 77 33.51 8.26 -18.23
N PRO A 78 33.07 9.40 -18.80
CA PRO A 78 32.56 10.54 -18.05
C PRO A 78 31.07 10.41 -17.72
N TYR A 79 30.68 9.40 -16.93
CA TYR A 79 29.28 9.14 -16.55
C TYR A 79 28.97 9.27 -15.05
N CYS A 80 29.94 9.72 -14.24
CA CYS A 80 29.70 10.03 -12.82
C CYS A 80 28.47 10.93 -12.67
N GLY A 81 28.33 11.96 -13.51
CA GLY A 81 27.20 12.89 -13.48
C GLY A 81 25.82 12.22 -13.59
N TYR A 82 25.61 11.30 -14.54
CA TYR A 82 24.32 10.61 -14.68
C TYR A 82 24.04 9.64 -13.54
N ARG A 83 25.08 8.95 -13.05
CA ARG A 83 24.96 8.02 -11.92
C ARG A 83 24.68 8.77 -10.61
N ASP A 84 25.31 9.92 -10.41
CA ASP A 84 25.08 10.79 -9.25
C ASP A 84 23.66 11.36 -9.26
N LEU A 85 23.18 11.83 -10.42
CA LEU A 85 21.78 12.24 -10.60
C LEU A 85 20.79 11.11 -10.33
N ALA A 86 21.10 9.89 -10.78
CA ALA A 86 20.28 8.72 -10.48
C ALA A 86 20.25 8.43 -8.96
N ALA A 87 21.37 8.58 -8.25
CA ALA A 87 21.43 8.42 -6.81
C ALA A 87 20.70 9.54 -6.04
N GLU A 88 20.79 10.78 -6.53
CA GLU A 88 20.00 11.93 -6.02
C GLU A 88 18.50 11.69 -6.22
N GLY A 89 18.09 11.23 -7.39
CA GLY A 89 16.72 10.86 -7.71
C GLY A 89 16.20 9.75 -6.78
N CYS A 90 16.99 8.71 -6.53
CA CYS A 90 16.66 7.69 -5.52
C CYS A 90 16.36 8.33 -4.16
N ARG A 91 17.21 9.25 -3.67
CA ARG A 91 16.99 9.94 -2.39
C ARG A 91 15.73 10.80 -2.41
N GLY A 92 15.52 11.57 -3.47
CA GLY A 92 14.34 12.44 -3.64
C GLY A 92 13.03 11.66 -3.62
N MET A 93 12.98 10.51 -4.30
CA MET A 93 11.83 9.62 -4.33
C MET A 93 11.77 8.61 -3.16
N LYS A 94 12.69 8.71 -2.18
CA LYS A 94 12.78 7.80 -1.01
C LYS A 94 12.91 6.32 -1.39
N LEU A 95 13.68 6.04 -2.44
CA LEU A 95 13.94 4.70 -2.96
C LEU A 95 15.27 4.16 -2.44
N ALA A 96 15.32 2.85 -2.18
CA ALA A 96 16.55 2.14 -1.87
C ALA A 96 17.47 2.09 -3.10
N PRO A 97 18.65 2.74 -3.10
CA PRO A 97 19.54 2.79 -4.26
C PRO A 97 19.95 1.40 -4.75
N GLU A 98 20.12 0.43 -3.85
CA GLU A 98 20.52 -0.95 -4.16
C GLU A 98 19.55 -1.67 -5.10
N ILE A 99 18.30 -1.22 -5.14
CA ILE A 99 17.22 -1.80 -5.94
C ILE A 99 16.90 -0.90 -7.16
N PHE A 100 16.88 0.42 -6.96
CA PHE A 100 16.29 1.36 -7.92
C PHE A 100 17.31 2.19 -8.70
N LEU A 101 18.61 2.12 -8.39
CA LEU A 101 19.63 2.89 -9.10
C LEU A 101 19.67 2.57 -10.60
N ILE A 102 19.55 1.29 -10.97
CA ILE A 102 19.57 0.87 -12.39
C ILE A 102 18.38 1.45 -13.17
N PRO A 103 17.12 1.29 -12.73
CA PRO A 103 15.98 1.99 -13.34
C PRO A 103 16.17 3.50 -13.43
N TRP A 104 16.70 4.14 -12.39
CA TRP A 104 16.98 5.58 -12.39
C TRP A 104 18.04 5.98 -13.42
N ILE A 105 19.14 5.23 -13.55
CA ILE A 105 20.17 5.48 -14.58
C ILE A 105 19.53 5.45 -15.97
N HIS A 106 18.70 4.44 -16.25
CA HIS A 106 18.03 4.34 -17.54
C HIS A 106 17.03 5.46 -17.80
N PHE A 107 16.39 5.99 -16.75
CA PHE A 107 15.52 7.15 -16.83
C PHE A 107 16.33 8.42 -17.12
N VAL A 108 17.37 8.70 -16.32
CA VAL A 108 18.26 9.87 -16.46
C VAL A 108 18.90 9.95 -17.83
N VAL A 109 19.52 8.86 -18.31
CA VAL A 109 20.24 8.85 -19.59
C VAL A 109 19.29 9.09 -20.77
N ARG A 110 18.03 8.63 -20.69
CA ARG A 110 17.03 8.85 -21.74
C ARG A 110 16.52 10.29 -21.77
N VAL A 111 16.28 10.87 -20.60
CA VAL A 111 15.92 12.29 -20.49
C VAL A 111 17.07 13.16 -21.00
N ALA A 112 18.32 12.86 -20.62
CA ALA A 112 19.52 13.54 -21.13
C ALA A 112 19.70 13.44 -22.64
N ALA A 113 19.25 12.34 -23.25
CA ALA A 113 19.25 12.14 -24.70
C ALA A 113 18.06 12.79 -25.43
N GLY A 114 17.20 13.54 -24.72
CA GLY A 114 15.98 14.12 -25.28
C GLY A 114 14.90 13.09 -25.64
N ARG A 115 14.95 11.88 -25.07
CA ARG A 115 14.03 10.76 -25.34
C ARG A 115 13.13 10.47 -24.13
N ALA A 116 12.42 11.50 -23.66
CA ALA A 116 11.56 11.40 -22.48
C ALA A 116 10.41 10.39 -22.66
N ASP A 117 9.87 10.27 -23.87
CA ASP A 117 8.88 9.26 -24.26
C ASP A 117 9.36 7.82 -24.00
N ALA A 118 10.64 7.55 -24.28
CA ALA A 118 11.25 6.25 -24.02
C ALA A 118 11.60 6.00 -22.53
N ALA A 119 11.48 7.03 -21.68
CA ALA A 119 11.82 6.97 -20.26
C ALA A 119 10.64 6.50 -19.39
N ASP A 120 9.40 6.63 -19.88
CA ASP A 120 8.15 6.29 -19.19
C ASP A 120 8.15 4.91 -18.50
N PRO A 121 8.57 3.81 -19.17
CA PRO A 121 8.54 2.48 -18.54
C PRO A 121 9.48 2.38 -17.33
N TYR A 122 10.57 3.14 -17.31
CA TYR A 122 11.50 3.18 -16.18
C TYR A 122 10.89 3.99 -15.03
N PHE A 123 10.24 5.11 -15.33
CA PHE A 123 9.53 5.88 -14.32
C PHE A 123 8.41 5.07 -13.65
N ASP A 124 7.66 4.26 -14.41
CA ASP A 124 6.65 3.36 -13.85
C ASP A 124 7.24 2.39 -12.81
N HIS A 125 8.47 1.93 -13.03
CA HIS A 125 9.18 1.09 -12.05
C HIS A 125 9.59 1.90 -10.81
N LEU A 126 10.04 3.14 -10.99
CA LEU A 126 10.40 4.04 -9.89
C LEU A 126 9.20 4.40 -9.01
N LEU A 127 8.00 4.45 -9.58
CA LEU A 127 6.78 4.78 -8.85
C LEU A 127 6.19 3.59 -8.07
N ARG A 128 6.60 2.35 -8.33
CA ARG A 128 6.03 1.14 -7.70
C ARG A 128 6.00 1.18 -6.16
N PRO A 129 7.05 1.63 -5.45
CA PRO A 129 7.00 1.72 -4.00
C PRO A 129 5.93 2.68 -3.48
N ALA A 130 5.70 3.80 -4.16
CA ALA A 130 4.63 4.73 -3.82
C ALA A 130 3.24 4.09 -4.01
N VAL A 131 3.06 3.31 -5.08
CA VAL A 131 1.83 2.52 -5.30
C VAL A 131 1.60 1.53 -4.17
N TRP A 132 2.65 0.82 -3.76
CA TRP A 132 2.55 -0.14 -2.67
C TRP A 132 2.24 0.54 -1.34
N ALA A 133 2.88 1.67 -1.04
CA ALA A 133 2.58 2.46 0.14
C ALA A 133 1.11 2.91 0.17
N TYR A 134 0.58 3.40 -0.96
CA TYR A 134 -0.84 3.75 -1.10
C TYR A 134 -1.75 2.53 -0.84
N ARG A 135 -1.44 1.38 -1.44
CA ARG A 135 -2.23 0.14 -1.21
C ARG A 135 -2.18 -0.32 0.24
N LEU A 136 -1.03 -0.23 0.90
CA LEU A 136 -0.89 -0.58 2.31
C LEU A 136 -1.76 0.30 3.21
N GLN A 137 -1.93 1.58 2.87
CA GLN A 137 -2.86 2.47 3.59
C GLN A 137 -4.34 2.13 3.30
N GLU A 138 -4.66 1.72 2.07
CA GLU A 138 -6.02 1.35 1.69
C GLU A 138 -6.43 -0.04 2.21
N LEU A 139 -5.50 -0.95 2.49
CA LEU A 139 -5.82 -2.30 3.00
C LEU A 139 -6.60 -2.29 4.33
N PRO A 140 -6.16 -1.57 5.39
CA PRO A 140 -6.95 -1.40 6.61
C PRO A 140 -8.29 -0.71 6.38
N ARG A 141 -8.35 0.28 5.48
CA ARG A 141 -9.59 1.01 5.15
C ARG A 141 -10.59 0.13 4.42
N ALA A 142 -10.13 -0.68 3.47
CA ALA A 142 -10.94 -1.66 2.76
C ALA A 142 -11.42 -2.78 3.71
N THR A 143 -10.55 -3.24 4.62
CA THR A 143 -10.90 -4.22 5.65
C THR A 143 -11.91 -3.65 6.64
N GLY A 144 -11.74 -2.39 7.05
CA GLY A 144 -12.68 -1.66 7.89
C GLY A 144 -14.04 -1.42 7.22
N ARG A 145 -14.04 -1.08 5.92
CA ARG A 145 -15.25 -0.95 5.08
C ARG A 145 -16.00 -2.27 4.91
N ARG A 146 -15.28 -3.41 4.91
CA ARG A 146 -15.88 -4.75 4.87
C ARG A 146 -16.45 -5.21 6.23
N GLY A 147 -16.31 -4.42 7.29
CA GLY A 147 -16.87 -4.70 8.60
C GLY A 147 -16.12 -5.83 9.31
N GLY A 148 -15.28 -5.47 10.28
CA GLY A 148 -14.47 -6.45 10.99
C GLY A 148 -13.76 -5.86 12.19
N HIS A 149 -14.48 -5.15 13.06
CA HIS A 149 -13.97 -5.04 14.43
C HIS A 149 -13.95 -6.48 14.98
N PRO A 150 -12.83 -7.01 15.49
CA PRO A 150 -12.80 -8.36 16.05
C PRO A 150 -13.97 -8.51 17.00
N THR A 151 -14.83 -9.50 16.72
CA THR A 151 -15.99 -9.79 17.55
C THR A 151 -15.48 -9.99 18.97
N ASN A 152 -15.94 -9.16 19.90
CA ASN A 152 -15.52 -9.28 21.30
C ASN A 152 -15.76 -10.73 21.73
N ARG A 153 -14.75 -11.37 22.32
CA ARG A 153 -14.75 -12.80 22.69
C ARG A 153 -15.97 -13.19 23.55
N HIS A 154 -16.48 -12.24 24.31
CA HIS A 154 -17.62 -12.41 25.22
C HIS A 154 -18.98 -12.15 24.58
N LYS A 155 -19.04 -11.76 23.29
CA LYS A 155 -20.31 -11.44 22.61
C LYS A 155 -21.26 -12.64 22.60
N GLY A 156 -20.77 -13.84 22.31
CA GLY A 156 -21.59 -15.06 22.27
C GLY A 156 -22.27 -15.34 23.62
N GLU A 157 -21.47 -15.44 24.68
CA GLU A 157 -21.99 -15.67 26.05
C GLU A 157 -22.93 -14.55 26.51
N THR A 158 -22.59 -13.30 26.20
CA THR A 158 -23.42 -12.14 26.52
C THR A 158 -24.82 -12.24 25.89
N MET A 159 -24.92 -12.70 24.64
CA MET A 159 -26.19 -12.82 23.93
C MET A 159 -27.04 -13.99 24.43
N GLU A 160 -26.41 -15.10 24.82
CA GLU A 160 -27.12 -16.24 25.43
C GLU A 160 -27.67 -15.88 26.81
N LEU A 161 -26.87 -15.19 27.64
CA LEU A 161 -27.34 -14.69 28.93
C LEU A 161 -28.50 -13.69 28.77
N ALA A 162 -28.42 -12.81 27.77
CA ALA A 162 -29.49 -11.86 27.47
C ALA A 162 -30.82 -12.55 27.12
N LYS A 163 -30.77 -13.62 26.31
CA LYS A 163 -31.96 -14.41 25.95
C LYS A 163 -32.56 -15.07 27.18
N LYS A 164 -31.73 -15.70 28.03
CA LYS A 164 -32.17 -16.35 29.27
C LYS A 164 -32.87 -15.35 30.21
N LEU A 165 -32.21 -14.23 30.52
CA LEU A 165 -32.75 -13.20 31.42
C LEU A 165 -34.04 -12.56 30.90
N ARG A 166 -34.19 -12.42 29.58
CA ARG A 166 -35.43 -11.91 28.97
C ARG A 166 -36.54 -12.96 28.94
N ALA A 167 -36.23 -14.24 28.74
CA ALA A 167 -37.20 -15.32 28.85
C ALA A 167 -37.77 -15.41 30.28
N GLU A 168 -36.92 -15.23 31.29
CA GLU A 168 -37.31 -15.18 32.71
C GLU A 168 -38.06 -13.89 33.06
N ASN A 169 -37.79 -12.78 32.36
CA ASN A 169 -38.41 -11.47 32.60
C ASN A 169 -38.83 -10.78 31.28
N PRO A 170 -39.97 -11.16 30.66
CA PRO A 170 -40.36 -10.69 29.33
C PRO A 170 -40.46 -9.16 29.16
N GLY A 171 -40.80 -8.45 30.25
CA GLY A 171 -40.95 -6.99 30.27
C GLY A 171 -39.70 -6.21 30.68
N ILE A 172 -38.53 -6.85 30.79
CA ILE A 172 -37.33 -6.16 31.27
C ILE A 172 -36.90 -5.03 30.31
N VAL A 173 -36.68 -3.84 30.86
CA VAL A 173 -36.20 -2.68 30.10
C VAL A 173 -34.75 -2.87 29.68
N LYS A 174 -34.40 -2.49 28.45
CA LYS A 174 -33.06 -2.66 27.85
C LYS A 174 -31.92 -2.19 28.77
N THR A 175 -32.09 -1.06 29.45
CA THR A 175 -31.09 -0.53 30.39
C THR A 175 -30.86 -1.45 31.59
N ARG A 176 -31.93 -2.03 32.14
CA ARG A 176 -31.85 -2.94 33.28
C ARG A 176 -31.23 -4.28 32.89
N LEU A 177 -31.56 -4.78 31.69
CA LEU A 177 -30.96 -5.99 31.15
C LEU A 177 -29.44 -5.86 30.97
N VAL A 178 -28.96 -4.72 30.43
CA VAL A 178 -27.51 -4.43 30.32
C VAL A 178 -26.82 -4.48 31.68
N GLN A 179 -27.42 -3.90 32.72
CA GLN A 179 -26.84 -3.88 34.07
C GLN A 179 -26.70 -5.29 34.65
N LEU A 180 -27.72 -6.14 34.51
CA LEU A 180 -27.69 -7.51 35.02
C LEU A 180 -26.62 -8.34 34.30
N ILE A 181 -26.56 -8.26 32.97
CA ILE A 181 -25.55 -8.94 32.15
C ILE A 181 -24.15 -8.52 32.59
N VAL A 182 -23.89 -7.22 32.69
CA VAL A 182 -22.55 -6.72 33.06
C VAL A 182 -22.18 -7.13 34.49
N SER A 183 -23.15 -7.17 35.40
CA SER A 183 -22.95 -7.65 36.78
C SER A 183 -22.56 -9.12 36.81
N GLU A 184 -23.25 -9.99 36.06
CA GLU A 184 -22.93 -11.41 36.00
C GLU A 184 -21.59 -11.68 35.30
N MET A 185 -21.33 -10.98 34.20
CA MET A 185 -20.06 -11.13 33.48
C MET A 185 -18.89 -10.66 34.34
N ARG A 186 -19.06 -9.61 35.15
CA ARG A 186 -18.03 -9.10 36.08
C ARG A 186 -17.64 -10.10 37.16
N ALA A 187 -18.54 -11.00 37.54
CA ALA A 187 -18.21 -12.08 38.46
C ALA A 187 -17.27 -13.13 37.85
N LYS A 188 -17.23 -13.23 36.51
CA LYS A 188 -16.49 -14.25 35.75
C LYS A 188 -15.22 -13.74 35.09
N TYR A 189 -15.21 -12.48 34.64
CA TYR A 189 -14.17 -11.93 33.78
C TYR A 189 -13.70 -10.55 34.23
N SER A 190 -12.38 -10.32 34.12
CA SER A 190 -11.74 -9.03 34.37
C SER A 190 -11.79 -8.08 33.16
N ASP A 191 -11.98 -8.60 31.94
CA ASP A 191 -11.94 -7.85 30.68
C ASP A 191 -13.32 -7.71 30.02
N LEU A 192 -14.20 -6.96 30.67
CA LEU A 192 -15.60 -6.88 30.26
C LEU A 192 -15.83 -5.96 29.06
N PRO A 193 -16.78 -6.29 28.17
CA PRO A 193 -17.28 -5.33 27.21
C PRO A 193 -17.95 -4.14 27.93
N HIS A 194 -17.71 -2.92 27.42
CA HIS A 194 -18.33 -1.72 27.97
C HIS A 194 -19.87 -1.76 27.84
N ASN A 195 -20.60 -1.11 28.76
CA ASN A 195 -22.07 -1.10 28.79
C ASN A 195 -22.69 -0.63 27.45
N SER A 196 -22.05 0.33 26.79
CA SER A 196 -22.49 0.83 25.47
C SER A 196 -22.39 -0.24 24.38
N THR A 197 -21.35 -1.08 24.44
CA THR A 197 -21.13 -2.21 23.53
C THR A 197 -22.19 -3.30 23.72
N VAL A 198 -22.46 -3.67 24.98
CA VAL A 198 -23.53 -4.62 25.33
C VAL A 198 -24.89 -4.08 24.87
N ARG A 199 -25.18 -2.82 25.17
CA ARG A 199 -26.43 -2.15 24.74
C ARG A 199 -26.59 -2.17 23.21
N ARG A 200 -25.51 -2.00 22.46
CA ARG A 200 -25.53 -2.09 20.98
C ARG A 200 -25.91 -3.50 20.53
N TRP A 201 -25.30 -4.55 21.08
CA TRP A 201 -25.63 -5.93 20.72
C TRP A 201 -27.07 -6.33 21.04
N LEU A 202 -27.63 -5.82 22.14
CA LEU A 202 -29.03 -6.06 22.50
C LEU A 202 -30.03 -5.35 21.59
N THR A 203 -29.58 -4.47 20.68
CA THR A 203 -30.49 -3.77 19.76
C THR A 203 -31.25 -4.74 18.87
N ASP A 204 -30.59 -5.80 18.41
CA ASP A 204 -31.23 -6.85 17.58
C ASP A 204 -32.31 -7.61 18.35
N ILE A 205 -32.15 -7.75 19.67
CA ILE A 205 -33.13 -8.41 20.54
C ILE A 205 -34.38 -7.54 20.73
N TYR A 206 -34.23 -6.22 20.88
CA TYR A 206 -35.35 -5.30 21.11
C TYR A 206 -36.02 -4.79 19.82
N ASN A 207 -35.33 -4.89 18.68
CA ASN A 207 -35.88 -4.51 17.36
C ASN A 207 -36.60 -5.67 16.64
N MET A 208 -36.79 -6.82 17.30
CA MET A 208 -37.60 -7.96 16.82
C MET A 208 -39.09 -7.85 17.20
N ASN A 209 -39.57 -6.65 17.53
CA ASN A 209 -40.99 -6.37 17.76
C ASN A 209 -41.56 -5.52 16.62
#